data_AF-A0A537E2F8-F1
#
_entry.id   AF-A0A537E2F8-F1
#
_cell.length_a   1.000
_cell.length_b   1.000
_cell.length_c   1.000
_cell.angle_alpha   90.00
_cell.angle_beta   90.00
_cell.angle_gamma   90.00
#
_symmetry.space_group_name_H-M   'P 1'
#
loop_
_entity.id
_entity.type
_entity.pdbx_description
1 polymer ?
#
loop_
_entity_poly.entity_id
_entity_poly.type
_entity_poly.pdbx_seq_one_letter_code
_entity_poly.pdbx_strand_id
1 'polypeptide(L)'
;MFLLGHSCWSYLFSRLTGRQVKVNLPAYMALLAGVFPDFDIYFKPLIQHHTYTHSLIILLPICAVLVIRFKGLGLAISAGILSHLVADSIVGTIPPLYPLSDFQLGISLGLPSPADTTFEVGALGIVLVLAYLNGDYKLVTESRRESLYLLIPMVSIVTLTLLFAGDNNVSLAAFAFSRKALTLITLGHAVLIGILGLGVFQGVRAIVDKRKQPGHASSPPSSGPPPPGSLC
;
A
#
# COMPACT_ATOMS: atom_id res chain seq x y z
N MET A 1 9.05 8.22 -9.08
CA MET A 1 9.86 7.83 -7.90
C MET A 1 9.99 6.30 -7.95
N PHE A 2 10.72 5.62 -7.09
CA PHE A 2 10.61 4.16 -6.99
C PHE A 2 9.45 3.75 -6.06
N LEU A 3 9.01 2.48 -6.18
CA LEU A 3 7.83 1.94 -5.51
C LEU A 3 7.86 2.04 -3.98
N LEU A 4 9.06 2.03 -3.38
CA LEU A 4 9.26 2.31 -1.95
C LEU A 4 8.69 3.67 -1.57
N GLY A 5 9.14 4.73 -2.25
CA GLY A 5 8.67 6.08 -2.03
C GLY A 5 7.16 6.21 -2.24
N HIS A 6 6.64 5.69 -3.35
CA HIS A 6 5.20 5.72 -3.64
C HIS A 6 4.34 5.07 -2.55
N SER A 7 4.73 3.88 -2.12
CA SER A 7 4.02 3.15 -1.06
C SER A 7 4.10 3.90 0.28
N CYS A 8 5.30 4.40 0.62
CA CYS A 8 5.53 5.10 1.89
C CYS A 8 4.79 6.43 1.96
N TRP A 9 4.91 7.29 0.94
CA TRP A 9 4.19 8.56 0.88
C TRP A 9 2.69 8.36 0.92
N SER A 10 2.16 7.37 0.18
CA SER A 10 0.74 7.03 0.26
C SER A 10 0.32 6.64 1.66
N TYR A 11 1.09 5.80 2.36
CA TYR A 11 0.78 5.47 3.75
C TYR A 11 0.71 6.73 4.62
N LEU A 12 1.66 7.66 4.47
CA LEU A 12 1.70 8.92 5.22
C LEU A 12 0.44 9.75 4.96
N PHE A 13 0.17 10.10 3.71
CA PHE A 13 -0.96 10.95 3.33
C PHE A 13 -2.28 10.30 3.69
N SER A 14 -2.47 9.02 3.36
CA SER A 14 -3.70 8.30 3.67
C SER A 14 -3.97 8.19 5.16
N ARG A 15 -2.96 7.91 6.00
CA ARG A 15 -3.13 7.84 7.45
C ARG A 15 -3.41 9.20 8.07
N LEU A 16 -2.70 10.24 7.64
CA LEU A 16 -2.90 11.60 8.14
C LEU A 16 -4.29 12.12 7.78
N THR A 17 -4.72 11.98 6.53
CA THR A 17 -6.08 12.32 6.10
C THR A 17 -7.12 11.47 6.83
N GLY A 18 -6.88 10.17 6.99
CA GLY A 18 -7.77 9.27 7.73
C GLY A 18 -8.00 9.71 9.18
N ARG A 19 -6.94 10.16 9.87
CA ARG A 19 -7.04 10.75 11.22
C ARG A 19 -7.89 12.03 11.22
N GLN A 20 -7.67 12.93 10.26
CA GLN A 20 -8.41 14.20 10.16
C GLN A 20 -9.92 13.97 9.96
N VAL A 21 -10.28 13.00 9.12
CA VAL A 21 -11.69 12.63 8.87
C VAL A 21 -12.21 11.52 9.78
N LYS A 22 -11.46 11.15 10.83
CA LYS A 22 -11.84 10.19 11.87
C LYS A 22 -12.23 8.80 11.32
N VAL A 23 -11.53 8.32 10.30
CA VAL A 23 -11.68 6.96 9.76
C VAL A 23 -10.43 6.14 9.99
N ASN A 24 -10.62 4.85 10.28
CA ASN A 24 -9.51 3.91 10.37
C ASN A 24 -9.27 3.24 9.01
N LEU A 25 -8.25 3.68 8.29
CA LEU A 25 -7.82 3.06 7.04
C LEU A 25 -6.78 1.97 7.34
N PRO A 26 -7.00 0.70 6.97
CA PRO A 26 -6.01 -0.36 7.19
C PRO A 26 -4.66 -0.08 6.51
N ALA A 27 -3.56 -0.50 7.14
CA ALA A 27 -2.19 -0.25 6.67
C ALA A 27 -1.97 -0.76 5.23
N TYR A 28 -2.49 -1.94 4.90
CA TYR A 28 -2.34 -2.51 3.56
C TYR A 28 -3.01 -1.65 2.48
N MET A 29 -4.17 -1.04 2.75
CA MET A 29 -4.83 -0.13 1.81
C MET A 29 -4.06 1.18 1.67
N ALA A 30 -3.54 1.70 2.79
CA ALA A 30 -2.76 2.93 2.80
C ALA A 30 -1.47 2.80 1.99
N LEU A 31 -0.79 1.65 2.06
CA LEU A 31 0.38 1.35 1.23
C LEU A 31 0.00 1.13 -0.24
N LEU A 32 -1.05 0.35 -0.49
CA LEU A 32 -1.47 -0.03 -1.84
C LEU A 32 -1.99 1.16 -2.68
N ALA A 33 -2.63 2.15 -2.04
CA ALA A 33 -3.18 3.31 -2.73
C ALA A 33 -2.11 4.07 -3.55
N GLY A 34 -0.87 4.12 -3.07
CA GLY A 34 0.25 4.75 -3.76
C GLY A 34 0.81 3.93 -4.91
N VAL A 35 0.50 2.63 -4.97
CA VAL A 35 0.92 1.75 -6.07
C VAL A 35 -0.12 1.76 -7.20
N PHE A 36 -1.33 2.25 -6.93
CA PHE A 36 -2.45 2.17 -7.87
C PHE A 36 -2.18 2.81 -9.24
N PRO A 37 -1.56 4.01 -9.35
CA PRO A 37 -1.22 4.57 -10.66
C PRO A 37 -0.25 3.70 -11.48
N ASP A 38 0.70 3.01 -10.84
CA ASP A 38 1.68 2.13 -11.48
C ASP A 38 1.12 0.80 -11.96
N PHE A 39 -0.16 0.51 -11.71
CA PHE A 39 -0.78 -0.70 -12.23
C PHE A 39 -0.82 -0.71 -13.76
N ASP A 40 -0.66 0.44 -14.43
CA ASP A 40 -0.49 0.52 -15.89
C ASP A 40 0.68 -0.32 -16.41
N ILE A 41 1.72 -0.54 -15.61
CA ILE A 41 2.89 -1.37 -15.97
C ILE A 41 2.48 -2.81 -16.29
N TYR A 42 1.47 -3.38 -15.61
CA TYR A 42 0.96 -4.72 -15.93
C TYR A 42 0.34 -4.82 -17.32
N PHE A 43 -0.06 -3.70 -17.91
CA PHE A 43 -0.81 -3.65 -19.16
C PHE A 43 0.06 -3.28 -20.35
N LYS A 44 1.39 -3.23 -20.22
CA LYS A 44 2.26 -3.02 -21.37
C LYS A 44 2.16 -4.16 -22.40
N PRO A 45 2.21 -3.86 -23.71
CA PRO A 45 2.38 -2.54 -24.31
C PRO A 45 1.06 -1.77 -24.55
N LEU A 46 -0.10 -2.25 -24.09
CA LEU A 46 -1.42 -1.65 -24.36
C LEU A 46 -1.58 -0.26 -23.73
N ILE A 47 -1.06 -0.08 -22.51
CA ILE A 47 -1.03 1.21 -21.81
C ILE A 47 0.42 1.57 -21.55
N GLN A 48 0.86 2.71 -22.07
CA GLN A 48 2.19 3.21 -21.78
C GLN A 48 2.23 3.78 -20.37
N HIS A 49 3.30 3.46 -19.64
CA HIS A 49 3.52 4.00 -18.30
C HIS A 49 3.66 5.53 -18.34
N HIS A 50 3.16 6.23 -17.30
CA HIS A 50 3.02 7.69 -17.28
C HIS A 50 2.10 8.23 -18.38
N THR A 51 0.90 7.65 -18.53
CA THR A 51 -0.15 8.18 -19.41
C THR A 51 -1.49 8.31 -18.66
N TYR A 52 -2.47 7.44 -18.94
CA TYR A 52 -3.82 7.53 -18.41
C TYR A 52 -3.88 7.45 -16.88
N THR A 53 -3.15 6.51 -16.26
CA THR A 53 -3.21 6.31 -14.80
C THR A 53 -2.45 7.37 -14.00
N HIS A 54 -1.65 8.20 -14.67
CA HIS A 54 -0.91 9.32 -14.07
C HIS A 54 -1.52 10.69 -14.43
N SER A 55 -2.69 10.69 -15.08
CA SER A 55 -3.42 11.89 -15.47
C SER A 55 -4.42 12.31 -14.39
N LEU A 56 -4.45 13.61 -14.05
CA LEU A 56 -5.44 14.16 -13.13
C LEU A 56 -6.85 14.10 -13.73
N ILE A 57 -6.98 14.20 -15.06
CA ILE A 57 -8.28 14.10 -15.74
C ILE A 57 -8.90 12.71 -15.51
N ILE A 58 -8.08 11.67 -15.41
CA ILE A 58 -8.55 10.30 -15.15
C ILE A 58 -8.67 10.02 -13.66
N LEU A 59 -7.67 10.40 -12.86
CA LEU A 59 -7.63 10.08 -11.44
C LEU A 59 -8.61 10.90 -10.60
N LEU A 60 -8.89 12.17 -10.92
CA LEU A 60 -9.82 12.98 -10.14
C LEU A 60 -11.25 12.43 -10.18
N PRO A 61 -11.82 12.03 -11.33
CA PRO A 61 -13.11 11.32 -11.37
C PRO A 61 -13.11 10.03 -10.53
N ILE A 62 -12.05 9.21 -10.62
CA ILE A 62 -11.93 7.99 -9.80
C ILE A 62 -11.94 8.36 -8.30
N CYS A 63 -11.12 9.34 -7.91
CA CYS A 63 -11.06 9.84 -6.54
C CYS A 63 -12.41 10.41 -6.08
N ALA A 64 -13.13 11.12 -6.94
CA ALA A 64 -14.46 11.65 -6.65
C ALA A 64 -15.47 10.52 -6.40
N VAL A 65 -15.49 9.48 -7.24
CA VAL A 65 -16.33 8.29 -7.03
C VAL A 65 -16.00 7.62 -5.70
N LEU A 66 -14.71 7.45 -5.37
CA LEU A 66 -14.28 6.89 -4.09
C LEU A 66 -14.79 7.73 -2.91
N VAL A 67 -14.63 9.05 -2.97
CA VAL A 67 -15.09 9.98 -1.92
C VAL A 67 -16.61 9.96 -1.77
N ILE A 68 -17.36 9.97 -2.88
CA ILE A 68 -18.83 9.92 -2.83
C ILE A 68 -19.31 8.59 -2.22
N ARG A 69 -18.71 7.46 -2.65
CA ARG A 69 -19.17 6.12 -2.27
C ARG A 69 -18.72 5.67 -0.88
N PHE A 70 -17.52 6.07 -0.47
CA PHE A 70 -16.87 5.62 0.76
C PHE A 70 -16.58 6.76 1.75
N LYS A 71 -17.02 7.99 1.46
CA LYS A 71 -16.93 9.17 2.34
C LYS A 71 -15.49 9.41 2.81
N GLY A 72 -15.27 9.58 4.11
CA GLY A 72 -13.95 9.82 4.68
C GLY A 72 -12.92 8.73 4.36
N LEU A 73 -13.35 7.47 4.25
CA LEU A 73 -12.47 6.37 3.84
C LEU A 73 -12.01 6.57 2.38
N GLY A 74 -12.95 6.93 1.50
CA GLY A 74 -12.66 7.28 0.12
C GLY A 74 -11.68 8.44 0.02
N LEU A 75 -11.85 9.49 0.83
CA LEU A 75 -10.93 10.62 0.88
C LEU A 75 -9.52 10.21 1.32
N ALA A 76 -9.40 9.38 2.35
CA ALA A 76 -8.11 8.90 2.83
C ALA A 76 -7.38 8.05 1.76
N ILE A 77 -8.10 7.19 1.03
CA ILE A 77 -7.53 6.41 -0.07
C ILE A 77 -7.12 7.34 -1.23
N SER A 78 -8.00 8.24 -1.64
CA SER A 78 -7.73 9.22 -2.71
C SER A 78 -6.51 10.09 -2.39
N ALA A 79 -6.30 10.48 -1.13
CA ALA A 79 -5.11 11.21 -0.71
C ALA A 79 -3.82 10.41 -0.96
N GLY A 80 -3.86 9.09 -0.75
CA GLY A 80 -2.74 8.19 -1.06
C GLY A 80 -2.48 8.09 -2.56
N ILE A 81 -3.54 7.87 -3.35
CA ILE A 81 -3.46 7.84 -4.82
C ILE A 81 -2.88 9.15 -5.37
N LEU A 82 -3.38 10.31 -4.93
CA LEU A 82 -2.91 11.60 -5.42
C LEU A 82 -1.50 11.94 -4.93
N SER A 83 -1.07 11.43 -3.78
CA SER A 83 0.30 11.60 -3.29
C SER A 83 1.34 10.98 -4.24
N HIS A 84 0.96 9.94 -4.98
CA HIS A 84 1.79 9.34 -6.02
C HIS A 84 2.18 10.38 -7.09
N LEU A 85 1.19 11.08 -7.65
CA LEU A 85 1.42 12.09 -8.69
C LEU A 85 2.25 13.26 -8.16
N VAL A 86 2.01 13.67 -6.91
CA VAL A 86 2.83 14.68 -6.25
C VAL A 86 4.28 14.21 -6.16
N ALA A 87 4.52 12.98 -5.70
CA ALA A 87 5.85 12.40 -5.59
C ALA A 87 6.57 12.33 -6.95
N ASP A 88 5.88 11.93 -8.01
CA ASP A 88 6.45 11.94 -9.36
C ASP A 88 6.74 13.32 -9.88
N SER A 89 5.85 14.28 -9.66
CA SER A 89 6.07 15.66 -10.08
C SER A 89 7.28 16.30 -9.39
N ILE A 90 7.68 15.82 -8.21
CA ILE A 90 8.87 16.30 -7.51
C ILE A 90 10.13 15.74 -8.18
N VAL A 91 10.19 14.43 -8.41
CA VAL A 91 11.43 13.79 -8.86
C VAL A 91 11.58 13.75 -10.38
N GLY A 92 10.47 13.70 -11.09
CA GLY A 92 10.37 13.70 -12.55
C GLY A 92 9.29 14.64 -13.04
N THR A 93 8.49 14.17 -13.99
CA THR A 93 7.33 14.87 -14.53
C THR A 93 6.14 13.93 -14.64
N ILE A 94 4.94 14.51 -14.55
CA ILE A 94 3.66 13.82 -14.79
C ILE A 94 2.90 14.54 -15.92
N PRO A 95 2.02 13.84 -16.66
CA PRO A 95 1.16 14.47 -17.66
C PRO A 95 -0.26 14.72 -17.11
N PRO A 96 -0.51 15.81 -16.36
CA PRO A 96 -1.78 15.98 -15.63
C PRO A 96 -3.01 16.06 -16.53
N LEU A 97 -2.83 16.42 -17.81
CA LEU A 97 -3.90 16.66 -18.77
C LEU A 97 -4.02 15.58 -19.84
N TYR A 98 -3.30 14.46 -19.75
CA TYR A 98 -3.39 13.39 -20.73
C TYR A 98 -4.79 12.73 -20.74
N PRO A 99 -5.37 12.38 -21.89
CA PRO A 99 -4.84 12.48 -23.27
C PRO A 99 -5.18 13.81 -23.98
N LEU A 100 -5.74 14.80 -23.28
CA LEU A 100 -6.15 16.06 -23.90
C LEU A 100 -4.95 16.96 -24.26
N SER A 101 -3.80 16.75 -23.61
CA SER A 101 -2.57 17.49 -23.86
C SER A 101 -1.34 16.66 -23.44
N ASP A 102 -0.23 16.86 -24.15
CA ASP A 102 1.09 16.30 -23.82
C ASP A 102 1.87 17.16 -22.82
N PHE A 103 1.22 18.17 -22.21
CA PHE A 103 1.84 19.02 -21.18
C PHE A 103 2.38 18.18 -20.02
N GLN A 104 3.66 18.36 -19.72
CA GLN A 104 4.37 17.70 -18.62
C GLN A 104 4.58 18.69 -17.47
N LEU A 105 4.26 18.27 -16.24
CA LEU A 105 4.42 19.06 -15.03
C LEU A 105 5.40 18.38 -14.07
N GLY A 106 6.44 19.09 -13.64
CA GLY A 106 7.29 18.63 -12.56
C GLY A 106 8.56 19.46 -12.36
N ILE A 107 9.19 19.29 -11.19
CA ILE A 107 10.45 19.93 -10.78
C ILE A 107 11.65 19.18 -11.37
N SER A 108 11.52 17.86 -11.59
CA SER A 108 12.56 17.01 -12.18
C SER A 108 13.89 17.00 -11.42
N LEU A 109 13.86 16.72 -10.10
CA LEU A 109 15.09 16.56 -9.30
C LEU A 109 16.01 15.41 -9.78
N GLY A 110 15.49 14.49 -10.61
CA GLY A 110 16.24 13.44 -11.30
C GLY A 110 16.23 12.10 -10.57
N LEU A 111 16.24 11.01 -11.35
CA LEU A 111 16.16 9.62 -10.90
C LEU A 111 17.38 8.81 -11.38
N PRO A 112 18.14 8.13 -10.49
CA PRO A 112 18.23 8.35 -9.05
C PRO A 112 19.08 9.59 -8.72
N SER A 113 18.69 10.37 -7.72
CA SER A 113 19.46 11.50 -7.17
C SER A 113 19.59 11.41 -5.64
N PRO A 114 20.52 12.15 -5.00
CA PRO A 114 20.57 12.22 -3.54
C PRO A 114 19.28 12.76 -2.92
N ALA A 115 18.62 13.70 -3.60
CA ALA A 115 17.33 14.24 -3.17
C ALA A 115 16.26 13.14 -3.21
N ASP A 116 16.10 12.46 -4.34
CA ASP A 116 15.20 11.31 -4.50
C ASP A 116 15.43 10.23 -3.43
N THR A 117 16.68 9.83 -3.25
CA THR A 117 17.06 8.83 -2.22
C THR A 117 16.64 9.28 -0.82
N THR A 118 16.84 10.55 -0.50
CA THR A 118 16.44 11.12 0.80
C THR A 118 14.92 11.15 0.94
N PHE A 119 14.19 11.50 -0.12
CA PHE A 119 12.73 11.50 -0.13
C PHE A 119 12.16 10.10 0.09
N GLU A 120 12.72 9.07 -0.55
CA GLU A 120 12.24 7.70 -0.41
C GLU A 120 12.59 7.06 0.93
N VAL A 121 13.88 7.07 1.28
CA VAL A 121 14.36 6.43 2.52
C VAL A 121 13.87 7.23 3.74
N GLY A 122 13.79 8.54 3.62
CA GLY A 122 13.18 9.41 4.64
C GLY A 122 11.71 9.10 4.84
N ALA A 123 10.92 8.93 3.76
CA ALA A 123 9.53 8.53 3.86
C ALA A 123 9.38 7.17 4.56
N LEU A 124 10.24 6.18 4.25
CA LEU A 124 10.26 4.90 4.96
C LEU A 124 10.49 5.10 6.47
N GLY A 125 11.48 5.88 6.86
CA GLY A 125 11.75 6.19 8.28
C GLY A 125 10.54 6.79 8.99
N ILE A 126 9.88 7.78 8.37
CA ILE A 126 8.66 8.41 8.93
C ILE A 126 7.52 7.41 9.01
N VAL A 127 7.33 6.56 7.99
CA VAL A 127 6.32 5.49 7.99
C VAL A 127 6.54 4.53 9.15
N LEU A 128 7.77 4.11 9.44
CA LEU A 128 8.06 3.23 10.57
C LEU A 128 7.66 3.87 11.91
N VAL A 129 7.97 5.15 12.09
CA VAL A 129 7.55 5.91 13.29
C VAL A 129 6.03 6.02 13.37
N LEU A 130 5.36 6.41 12.29
CA LEU A 130 3.90 6.55 12.29
C LEU A 130 3.18 5.21 12.42
N ALA A 131 3.70 4.13 11.84
CA ALA A 131 3.19 2.78 12.01
C ALA A 131 3.30 2.33 13.47
N TYR A 132 4.40 2.65 14.14
CA TYR A 132 4.54 2.43 15.58
C TYR A 132 3.47 3.20 16.37
N LEU A 133 3.35 4.51 16.11
CA LEU A 133 2.37 5.38 16.79
C LEU A 133 0.91 5.00 16.51
N ASN A 134 0.62 4.43 15.34
CA ASN A 134 -0.70 3.92 14.98
C ASN A 134 -1.02 2.53 15.55
N GLY A 135 -0.04 1.84 16.13
CA GLY A 135 -0.20 0.45 16.56
C GLY A 135 -0.18 -0.57 15.41
N ASP A 136 0.20 -0.16 14.19
CA ASP A 136 0.27 -1.04 13.03
C ASP A 136 1.38 -2.08 13.14
N TYR A 137 2.38 -1.85 14.00
CA TYR A 137 3.41 -2.84 14.31
C TYR A 137 2.80 -4.18 14.80
N LYS A 138 1.60 -4.16 15.38
CA LYS A 138 0.87 -5.36 15.80
C LYS A 138 0.56 -6.30 14.64
N LEU A 139 0.45 -5.78 13.41
CA LEU A 139 0.27 -6.61 12.23
C LEU A 139 1.49 -7.50 11.94
N VAL A 140 2.67 -7.13 12.41
CA VAL A 140 3.93 -7.88 12.20
C VAL A 140 4.43 -8.58 13.46
N THR A 141 4.05 -8.12 14.65
CA THR A 141 4.46 -8.72 15.93
C THR A 141 3.45 -9.71 16.50
N GLU A 142 2.15 -9.55 16.22
CA GLU A 142 1.09 -10.41 16.75
C GLU A 142 0.48 -11.30 15.67
N SER A 143 0.00 -12.48 16.05
CA SER A 143 -0.68 -13.39 15.13
C SER A 143 -2.12 -12.91 14.88
N ARG A 144 -2.32 -12.17 13.78
CA ARG A 144 -3.61 -11.59 13.39
C ARG A 144 -3.97 -11.99 11.96
N ARG A 145 -5.22 -12.39 11.72
CA ARG A 145 -5.71 -12.74 10.37
C ARG A 145 -5.61 -11.59 9.38
N GLU A 146 -5.82 -10.36 9.87
CA GLU A 146 -5.74 -9.13 9.07
C GLU A 146 -4.34 -8.93 8.46
N SER A 147 -3.30 -9.48 9.08
CA SER A 147 -1.93 -9.37 8.58
C SER A 147 -1.73 -10.08 7.23
N LEU A 148 -2.60 -11.02 6.86
CA LEU A 148 -2.58 -11.62 5.52
C LEU A 148 -2.82 -10.61 4.40
N TYR A 149 -3.57 -9.54 4.65
CA TYR A 149 -3.83 -8.54 3.62
C TYR A 149 -2.58 -7.75 3.24
N LEU A 150 -1.51 -7.79 4.05
CA LEU A 150 -0.20 -7.24 3.69
C LEU A 150 0.46 -7.98 2.52
N LEU A 151 -0.04 -9.18 2.16
CA LEU A 151 0.36 -9.90 0.96
C LEU A 151 0.09 -9.08 -0.31
N ILE A 152 -1.00 -8.30 -0.33
CA ILE A 152 -1.41 -7.52 -1.50
C ILE A 152 -0.34 -6.46 -1.85
N PRO A 153 -0.01 -5.48 -0.97
CA PRO A 153 1.04 -4.51 -1.29
C PRO A 153 2.41 -5.18 -1.47
N MET A 154 2.71 -6.27 -0.75
CA MET A 154 3.97 -6.99 -0.93
C MET A 154 4.11 -7.54 -2.36
N VAL A 155 3.10 -8.26 -2.84
CA VAL A 155 3.09 -8.84 -4.19
C VAL A 155 3.11 -7.73 -5.23
N SER A 156 2.32 -6.67 -5.06
CA SER A 156 2.31 -5.54 -6.00
C SER A 156 3.71 -4.90 -6.12
N ILE A 157 4.37 -4.58 -5.00
CA ILE A 157 5.71 -3.97 -5.02
C ILE A 157 6.72 -4.92 -5.69
N VAL A 158 6.73 -6.20 -5.30
CA VAL A 158 7.68 -7.18 -5.86
C VAL A 158 7.47 -7.36 -7.35
N THR A 159 6.24 -7.60 -7.79
CA THR A 159 5.96 -7.91 -9.19
C THR A 159 6.13 -6.70 -10.10
N LEU A 160 5.74 -5.49 -9.67
CA LEU A 160 6.01 -4.27 -10.44
C LEU A 160 7.51 -3.97 -10.56
N THR A 161 8.28 -4.22 -9.50
CA THR A 161 9.76 -4.10 -9.55
C THR A 161 10.36 -5.07 -10.58
N LEU A 162 9.87 -6.31 -10.61
CA LEU A 162 10.32 -7.32 -11.56
C LEU A 162 9.92 -7.00 -13.00
N LEU A 163 8.69 -6.56 -13.22
CA LEU A 163 8.21 -6.14 -14.55
C LEU A 163 8.99 -4.94 -15.07
N PHE A 164 9.22 -3.94 -14.22
CA PHE A 164 10.06 -2.80 -14.59
C PHE A 164 11.45 -3.23 -15.03
N ALA A 165 12.10 -4.15 -14.31
CA ALA A 165 13.43 -4.64 -14.68
C ALA A 165 13.41 -5.45 -15.99
N GLY A 166 12.39 -6.30 -16.16
CA GLY A 166 12.19 -7.10 -17.37
C GLY A 166 11.98 -6.23 -18.61
N ASP A 167 11.06 -5.27 -18.54
CA ASP A 167 10.73 -4.36 -19.65
C ASP A 167 11.94 -3.54 -20.11
N ASN A 168 12.80 -3.15 -19.17
CA ASN A 168 13.97 -2.33 -19.46
C ASN A 168 15.22 -3.18 -19.76
N ASN A 169 15.12 -4.52 -19.78
CA ASN A 169 16.24 -5.45 -19.95
C ASN A 169 17.40 -5.18 -18.97
N VAL A 170 17.07 -4.83 -17.73
CA VAL A 170 18.04 -4.48 -16.70
C VAL A 170 18.22 -5.64 -15.73
N SER A 171 19.47 -6.05 -15.50
CA SER A 171 19.79 -6.95 -14.39
C SER A 171 19.51 -6.23 -13.06
N LEU A 172 18.49 -6.70 -12.34
CA LEU A 172 18.01 -6.04 -11.12
C LEU A 172 19.14 -5.87 -10.09
N ALA A 173 19.96 -6.92 -9.89
CA ALA A 173 21.09 -6.87 -8.98
C ALA A 173 22.18 -5.88 -9.44
N ALA A 174 22.53 -5.91 -10.73
CA ALA A 174 23.54 -5.00 -11.26
C ALA A 174 23.09 -3.53 -11.13
N PHE A 175 21.81 -3.25 -11.40
CA PHE A 175 21.24 -1.93 -11.28
C PHE A 175 21.13 -1.46 -9.83
N ALA A 176 20.56 -2.29 -8.97
CA ALA A 176 20.38 -2.02 -7.54
C ALA A 176 21.69 -1.64 -6.82
N PHE A 177 22.81 -2.25 -7.22
CA PHE A 177 24.12 -2.01 -6.62
C PHE A 177 25.06 -1.15 -7.47
N SER A 178 24.56 -0.54 -8.55
CA SER A 178 25.38 0.28 -9.44
C SER A 178 25.79 1.63 -8.84
N ARG A 179 25.00 2.18 -7.91
CA ARG A 179 25.21 3.50 -7.29
C ARG A 179 24.78 3.46 -5.83
N LYS A 180 25.47 4.22 -4.96
CA LYS A 180 25.12 4.34 -3.54
C LYS A 180 23.65 4.71 -3.31
N ALA A 181 23.12 5.64 -4.10
CA ALA A 181 21.71 6.04 -4.09
C ALA A 181 20.76 4.85 -4.31
N LEU A 182 20.97 4.09 -5.39
CA LEU A 182 20.16 2.91 -5.72
C LEU A 182 20.32 1.80 -4.67
N THR A 183 21.51 1.64 -4.10
CA THR A 183 21.73 0.66 -3.03
C THR A 183 20.90 0.99 -1.80
N LEU A 184 20.85 2.26 -1.39
CA LEU A 184 20.03 2.69 -0.26
C LEU A 184 18.53 2.49 -0.52
N ILE A 185 18.06 2.85 -1.72
CA ILE A 185 16.67 2.61 -2.12
C ILE A 185 16.35 1.11 -2.14
N THR A 186 17.27 0.29 -2.64
CA THR A 186 17.13 -1.18 -2.67
C THR A 186 17.06 -1.76 -1.27
N LEU A 187 17.94 -1.32 -0.36
CA LEU A 187 17.90 -1.73 1.05
C LEU A 187 16.57 -1.32 1.69
N GLY A 188 16.07 -0.13 1.40
CA GLY A 188 14.75 0.32 1.84
C GLY A 188 13.61 -0.58 1.33
N HIS A 189 13.63 -0.96 0.06
CA HIS A 189 12.68 -1.94 -0.49
C HIS A 189 12.77 -3.29 0.22
N ALA A 190 14.00 -3.80 0.44
CA ALA A 190 14.21 -5.06 1.14
C ALA A 190 13.67 -5.03 2.58
N VAL A 191 13.87 -3.91 3.29
CA VAL A 191 13.30 -3.68 4.62
C VAL A 191 11.77 -3.68 4.57
N LEU A 192 11.18 -2.90 3.65
CA LEU A 192 9.72 -2.83 3.52
C LEU A 192 9.11 -4.20 3.18
N ILE A 193 9.65 -4.90 2.18
CA ILE A 193 9.21 -6.24 1.79
C ILE A 193 9.38 -7.23 2.94
N GLY A 194 10.51 -7.17 3.67
CA GLY A 194 10.74 -8.00 4.85
C GLY A 194 9.68 -7.79 5.93
N ILE A 195 9.34 -6.54 6.24
CA ILE A 195 8.28 -6.19 7.20
C ILE A 195 6.92 -6.72 6.74
N LEU A 196 6.57 -6.52 5.47
CA LEU A 196 5.31 -7.04 4.93
C LEU A 196 5.27 -8.57 4.96
N GLY A 197 6.37 -9.24 4.61
CA GLY A 197 6.52 -10.68 4.65
C GLY A 197 6.38 -11.26 6.06
N LEU A 198 6.95 -10.59 7.08
CA LEU A 198 6.72 -10.94 8.48
C LEU A 198 5.25 -10.84 8.85
N GLY A 199 4.56 -9.78 8.42
CA GLY A 199 3.11 -9.64 8.63
C GLY A 199 2.32 -10.77 7.98
N VAL A 200 2.62 -11.10 6.72
CA VAL A 200 1.99 -12.24 6.03
C VAL A 200 2.22 -13.53 6.78
N PHE A 201 3.44 -13.79 7.25
CA PHE A 201 3.76 -14.96 8.07
C PHE A 201 2.90 -15.05 9.34
N GLN A 202 2.75 -13.94 10.07
CA GLN A 202 1.88 -13.90 11.25
C GLN A 202 0.42 -14.16 10.93
N GLY A 203 -0.03 -13.69 9.76
CA GLY A 203 -1.36 -13.95 9.23
C GLY A 203 -1.60 -15.42 8.90
N VAL A 204 -0.62 -16.08 8.27
CA VAL A 204 -0.66 -17.53 7.99
C VAL A 204 -0.72 -18.30 9.30
N ARG A 205 0.13 -17.95 10.27
CA ARG A 205 0.11 -18.54 11.61
C ARG A 205 -1.27 -18.43 12.28
N ALA A 206 -1.92 -17.27 12.18
CA ALA A 206 -3.24 -17.05 12.77
C ALA A 206 -4.34 -17.93 12.14
N ILE A 207 -4.21 -18.26 10.85
CA ILE A 207 -5.11 -19.22 10.18
C ILE A 207 -4.84 -20.64 10.67
N VAL A 208 -3.57 -21.05 10.74
CA VAL A 208 -3.16 -22.40 11.13
C VAL A 208 -3.57 -22.69 12.57
N ASP A 209 -3.32 -21.76 13.50
CA ASP A 209 -3.62 -21.94 14.92
C ASP A 209 -5.12 -22.13 15.16
N LYS A 210 -5.97 -21.39 14.42
CA LYS A 210 -7.44 -21.59 14.49
C LYS A 210 -7.89 -22.92 13.88
N ARG A 211 -7.22 -23.45 12.86
CA ARG A 211 -7.53 -24.79 12.32
C ARG A 211 -7.17 -25.90 13.30
N LYS A 212 -6.17 -25.70 14.16
CA LYS A 212 -5.77 -26.65 15.21
C LYS A 212 -6.73 -26.67 16.41
N GLN A 213 -7.61 -25.68 16.54
CA GLN A 213 -8.65 -25.64 17.59
C GLN A 213 -10.09 -25.71 17.01
N PRO A 214 -10.50 -26.81 16.34
CA PRO A 214 -11.87 -26.93 15.83
C PRO A 214 -12.91 -27.34 16.90
N GLY A 215 -12.53 -27.50 18.18
CA GLY A 215 -13.29 -28.31 19.16
C GLY A 215 -14.02 -27.60 20.32
N HIS A 216 -14.17 -26.28 20.36
CA HIS A 216 -14.92 -25.61 21.44
C HIS A 216 -16.07 -24.75 20.93
N ALA A 217 -17.00 -25.36 20.21
CA ALA A 217 -18.32 -24.77 19.95
C ALA A 217 -19.43 -25.79 20.26
N SER A 218 -20.32 -25.36 21.18
CA SER A 218 -21.59 -25.92 21.64
C SER A 218 -21.59 -27.25 22.42
N SER A 219 -21.45 -27.14 23.74
CA SER A 219 -22.29 -27.95 24.64
C SER A 219 -23.73 -27.40 24.53
N PRO A 220 -24.76 -28.21 24.25
CA PRO A 220 -26.13 -27.72 24.27
C PRO A 220 -26.50 -27.28 25.69
N PRO A 221 -27.38 -26.26 25.86
CA PRO A 221 -27.91 -25.93 27.16
C PRO A 221 -28.64 -27.16 27.69
N SER A 222 -28.26 -27.61 28.89
CA SER A 222 -28.99 -28.62 29.64
C SER A 222 -30.43 -28.15 29.79
N SER A 223 -31.36 -28.81 29.12
CA SER A 223 -32.79 -28.66 29.35
C SER A 223 -33.07 -29.11 30.78
N GLY A 224 -33.22 -28.14 31.68
CA GLY A 224 -33.75 -28.38 33.02
C GLY A 224 -35.18 -28.94 32.94
N PRO A 225 -35.61 -29.76 33.92
CA PRO A 225 -36.92 -30.39 33.89
C PRO A 225 -38.05 -29.33 33.99
N PRO A 226 -39.20 -29.55 33.34
CA PRO A 226 -40.33 -28.63 33.40
C PRO A 226 -40.95 -28.57 34.81
N PRO A 227 -41.52 -27.41 35.21
CA PRO A 227 -42.16 -27.28 36.50
C PRO A 227 -43.44 -28.13 36.59
N PRO A 228 -43.76 -28.67 37.78
CA PRO A 228 -44.97 -29.46 37.97
C PRO A 228 -46.21 -28.56 37.85
N GLY A 229 -47.22 -29.07 37.14
CA GLY A 229 -48.42 -28.35 36.76
C GLY A 229 -49.26 -27.85 37.94
N SER A 230 -49.93 -26.73 37.72
CA SER A 230 -51.06 -26.27 38.52
C SER A 230 -52.36 -26.50 37.74
N LEU A 231 -53.09 -27.53 38.17
CA LEU A 231 -54.53 -27.64 37.99
C LEU A 231 -55.21 -26.63 38.91
N CYS A 232 -56.00 -25.73 38.32
CA CYS A 232 -57.29 -25.17 38.79
C CYS A 232 -57.66 -23.98 37.91
#